data_AF-A0A3D1PJQ7-F1
#
_entry.id   AF-A0A3D1PJQ7-F1
#
_cell.length_a   1.000
_cell.length_b   1.000
_cell.length_c   1.000
_cell.angle_alpha   90.00
_cell.angle_beta   90.00
_cell.angle_gamma   90.00
#
_symmetry.space_group_name_H-M   'P 1'
#
loop_
_entity.id
_entity.type
_entity.pdbx_description
1 polymer ?
#
loop_
_entity_poly.entity_id
_entity_poly.type
_entity_poly.pdbx_seq_one_letter_code
_entity_poly.pdbx_strand_id
1 'polypeptide(L)'
;MGGYHQREHQKLSQQMQFTTQPELLLQLKADYRQILLLYFANSTKVKQQIDKFIKVVFNAKIPVPQIIEIHMELIDEFSKQLKIEGRSDEVLLDYRITLIDVLAHLCEIYRCSNS
;
A
#
# COMPACT_ATOMS: atom_id res chain seq x y z
N MET A 1 -13.11 6.12 -24.29
CA MET A 1 -12.77 4.85 -23.59
C MET A 1 -12.10 5.17 -22.26
N GLY A 2 -12.84 5.56 -21.22
CA GLY A 2 -12.24 6.01 -19.95
C GLY A 2 -13.08 5.82 -18.69
N GLY A 3 -14.19 5.09 -18.77
CA GLY A 3 -15.15 4.96 -17.65
C GLY A 3 -15.44 3.53 -17.21
N TYR A 4 -14.72 2.53 -17.72
CA TYR A 4 -14.92 1.12 -17.35
C TYR A 4 -14.01 0.68 -16.22
N HIS A 5 -12.74 1.11 -16.20
CA HIS A 5 -11.79 0.75 -15.15
C HIS A 5 -12.22 1.23 -13.76
N GLN A 6 -12.70 2.48 -13.62
CA GLN A 6 -13.02 3.04 -12.30
C GLN A 6 -14.23 2.38 -11.63
N ARG A 7 -15.18 1.84 -12.42
CA ARG A 7 -16.38 1.16 -11.89
C ARG A 7 -16.09 -0.27 -11.43
N GLU A 8 -15.14 -0.96 -12.06
CA GLU A 8 -14.74 -2.31 -11.63
C GLU A 8 -13.91 -2.27 -10.35
N HIS A 9 -13.01 -1.29 -10.21
CA HIS A 9 -12.28 -1.07 -8.95
C HIS A 9 -13.22 -0.79 -7.76
N GLN A 10 -14.26 0.02 -7.96
CA GLN A 10 -15.27 0.29 -6.93
C GLN A 10 -16.13 -0.94 -6.56
N LYS A 11 -16.35 -1.86 -7.50
CA LYS A 11 -17.11 -3.09 -7.24
C LYS A 11 -16.29 -4.16 -6.53
N LEU A 12 -15.00 -4.30 -6.88
CA LEU A 12 -14.10 -5.21 -6.17
C LEU A 12 -13.93 -4.80 -4.71
N SER A 13 -13.78 -3.50 -4.43
CA SER A 13 -13.60 -2.99 -3.06
C SER A 13 -14.86 -3.13 -2.20
N GLN A 14 -16.06 -3.02 -2.79
CA GLN A 14 -17.32 -3.19 -2.05
C GLN A 14 -17.62 -4.64 -1.64
N GLN A 15 -17.15 -5.63 -2.39
CA GLN A 15 -17.41 -7.05 -2.09
C GLN A 15 -16.41 -7.66 -1.10
N MET A 16 -15.33 -6.96 -0.79
CA MET A 16 -14.21 -7.46 0.03
C MET A 16 -14.08 -6.72 1.36
N GLN A 17 -15.20 -6.45 2.03
CA GLN A 17 -15.20 -6.02 3.43
C GLN A 17 -14.75 -7.18 4.34
N PHE A 18 -13.46 -7.50 4.28
CA PHE A 18 -12.80 -8.28 5.31
C PHE A 18 -12.83 -7.43 6.58
N THR A 19 -13.45 -7.96 7.64
CA THR A 19 -13.57 -7.28 8.94
C THR A 19 -12.21 -7.25 9.64
N THR A 20 -11.27 -6.50 9.07
CA THR A 20 -10.03 -6.13 9.76
C THR A 20 -10.41 -5.15 10.85
N GLN A 21 -9.91 -5.33 12.08
CA GLN A 21 -10.16 -4.38 13.16
C GLN A 21 -9.74 -2.97 12.70
N PRO A 22 -10.59 -1.95 12.89
CA PRO A 22 -10.34 -0.60 12.38
C PRO A 22 -9.02 -0.01 12.89
N GLU A 23 -8.60 -0.36 14.10
CA GLU A 23 -7.33 0.04 14.70
C GLU A 23 -6.13 -0.55 13.95
N LEU A 24 -6.21 -1.82 13.55
CA LEU A 24 -5.17 -2.49 12.77
C LEU A 24 -5.06 -1.85 11.38
N LEU A 25 -6.20 -1.55 10.74
CA LEU A 25 -6.18 -0.89 9.44
C LEU A 25 -5.53 0.50 9.52
N LEU A 26 -5.84 1.28 10.57
CA LEU A 26 -5.21 2.57 10.80
C LEU A 26 -3.70 2.46 11.00
N GLN A 27 -3.26 1.46 11.77
CA GLN A 27 -1.84 1.17 11.97
C GLN A 27 -1.15 0.80 10.64
N LEU A 28 -1.77 -0.07 9.83
CA LEU A 28 -1.23 -0.48 8.54
C LEU A 28 -1.11 0.70 7.58
N LYS A 29 -2.11 1.60 7.54
CA LYS A 29 -2.02 2.84 6.76
C LYS A 29 -0.86 3.72 7.22
N ALA A 30 -0.66 3.88 8.53
CA ALA A 30 0.43 4.68 9.09
C ALA A 30 1.81 4.07 8.77
N ASP A 31 1.98 2.77 8.97
CA ASP A 31 3.23 2.05 8.64
C ASP A 31 3.52 2.12 7.13
N TYR A 32 2.52 1.91 6.26
CA TYR A 32 2.69 1.99 4.81
C TYR A 32 3.00 3.42 4.34
N ARG A 33 2.37 4.44 4.92
CA ARG A 33 2.72 5.84 4.65
C ARG A 33 4.20 6.11 4.95
N GLN A 34 4.73 5.55 6.05
CA GLN A 34 6.12 5.70 6.41
C GLN A 34 7.06 5.02 5.40
N ILE A 35 6.65 3.87 4.84
CA ILE A 35 7.39 3.20 3.75
C ILE A 35 7.47 4.12 2.54
N LEU A 36 6.34 4.68 2.07
CA LEU A 36 6.31 5.59 0.92
C LEU A 36 7.26 6.78 1.13
N LEU A 37 7.18 7.45 2.28
CA LEU A 37 8.01 8.64 2.57
C LEU A 37 9.51 8.33 2.65
N LEU A 38 9.90 7.10 3.01
CA LEU A 38 11.31 6.71 3.12
C LEU A 38 11.87 6.06 1.85
N TYR A 39 11.02 5.60 0.94
CA TYR A 39 11.41 4.69 -0.14
C TYR A 39 12.56 5.22 -0.99
N PHE A 40 12.44 6.46 -1.47
CA PHE A 40 13.47 7.12 -2.29
C PHE A 40 14.52 7.87 -1.47
N ALA A 41 14.34 7.98 -0.15
CA ALA A 41 15.19 8.80 0.71
C ALA A 41 16.21 7.99 1.53
N ASN A 42 15.87 6.75 1.94
CA ASN A 42 16.72 5.96 2.84
C ASN A 42 16.52 4.45 2.66
N SER A 43 17.41 3.83 1.89
CA SER A 43 17.37 2.39 1.55
C SER A 43 17.46 1.45 2.76
N THR A 44 18.19 1.82 3.81
CA THR A 44 18.33 0.97 5.00
C THR A 44 17.07 1.03 5.88
N LYS A 45 16.56 2.24 6.13
CA LYS A 45 15.35 2.43 6.95
C LYS A 45 14.10 1.90 6.26
N VAL A 46 13.97 2.07 4.94
CA VAL A 46 12.81 1.56 4.21
C VAL A 46 12.74 0.04 4.29
N LYS A 47 13.86 -0.67 4.12
CA LYS A 47 13.89 -2.13 4.21
C LYS A 47 13.37 -2.62 5.58
N GLN A 48 13.84 -2.01 6.66
CA GLN A 48 13.36 -2.35 8.01
C GLN A 48 11.86 -2.08 8.20
N GLN A 49 11.33 -1.01 7.59
CA GLN A 49 9.91 -0.71 7.64
C GLN A 49 9.07 -1.67 6.81
N ILE A 50 9.56 -2.06 5.62
CA ILE A 50 8.93 -3.10 4.80
C ILE A 50 8.88 -4.41 5.59
N ASP A 51 10.00 -4.85 6.17
CA ASP A 51 10.04 -6.08 6.97
C ASP A 51 9.04 -6.05 8.15
N LYS A 52 8.94 -4.91 8.85
CA LYS A 52 7.98 -4.72 9.95
C LYS A 52 6.55 -4.80 9.45
N PHE A 53 6.23 -4.07 8.39
CA PHE A 53 4.89 -4.04 7.79
C PHE A 53 4.46 -5.44 7.32
N ILE A 54 5.35 -6.14 6.61
CA ILE A 54 5.08 -7.48 6.06
C ILE A 54 4.81 -8.50 7.17
N LYS A 55 5.55 -8.45 8.29
CA LYS A 55 5.28 -9.32 9.45
C LYS A 55 3.86 -9.12 10.00
N VAL A 56 3.41 -7.87 10.12
CA VAL A 56 2.05 -7.57 10.62
C VAL A 56 1.00 -8.08 9.63
N VAL A 57 1.15 -7.75 8.34
CA VAL A 57 0.27 -8.18 7.25
C VAL A 57 0.15 -9.70 7.19
N PHE A 58 1.27 -10.41 7.23
CA PHE A 58 1.32 -11.87 7.17
C PHE A 58 0.62 -12.50 8.38
N ASN A 59 0.96 -12.06 9.60
CA ASN A 59 0.39 -12.61 10.83
C ASN A 59 -1.12 -12.37 10.93
N ALA A 60 -1.58 -11.19 10.51
CA ALA A 60 -3.00 -10.84 10.50
C ALA A 60 -3.75 -11.39 9.28
N LYS A 61 -3.08 -12.14 8.40
CA LYS A 61 -3.65 -12.72 7.17
C LYS A 61 -4.37 -11.68 6.31
N ILE A 62 -3.77 -10.50 6.21
CA ILE A 62 -4.35 -9.39 5.44
C ILE A 62 -4.32 -9.75 3.95
N PRO A 63 -5.46 -9.68 3.24
CA PRO A 63 -5.52 -10.03 1.84
C PRO A 63 -4.81 -8.97 0.98
N VAL A 64 -4.11 -9.41 -0.07
CA VAL A 64 -3.38 -8.54 -0.99
C VAL A 64 -4.20 -7.34 -1.51
N PRO A 65 -5.50 -7.51 -1.90
CA PRO A 65 -6.35 -6.37 -2.26
C PRO A 65 -6.38 -5.25 -1.21
N GLN A 66 -6.37 -5.57 0.09
CA GLN A 66 -6.38 -4.55 1.16
C GLN A 66 -5.09 -3.72 1.17
N ILE A 67 -3.94 -4.33 0.84
CA ILE A 67 -2.66 -3.62 0.73
C ILE A 67 -2.69 -2.65 -0.45
N ILE A 68 -3.28 -3.08 -1.57
CA ILE A 68 -3.45 -2.25 -2.77
C ILE A 68 -4.40 -1.08 -2.45
N GLU A 69 -5.49 -1.32 -1.72
CA GLU A 69 -6.41 -0.26 -1.28
C GLU A 69 -5.69 0.79 -0.42
N ILE A 70 -4.92 0.35 0.59
CA ILE A 70 -4.12 1.26 1.43
C ILE A 70 -3.17 2.11 0.57
N HIS A 71 -2.50 1.50 -0.40
CA HIS A 71 -1.63 2.22 -1.32
C HIS A 71 -2.41 3.28 -2.12
N MET A 72 -3.51 2.90 -2.74
CA MET A 72 -4.32 3.80 -3.57
C MET A 72 -4.87 4.98 -2.76
N GLU A 73 -5.37 4.75 -1.55
CA GLU A 73 -5.85 5.82 -0.67
C GLU A 73 -4.74 6.81 -0.31
N LEU A 74 -3.53 6.32 -0.01
CA LEU A 74 -2.39 7.18 0.32
C LEU A 74 -1.90 7.97 -0.89
N ILE A 75 -1.91 7.39 -2.09
CA ILE A 75 -1.59 8.10 -3.33
C ILE A 75 -2.62 9.21 -3.59
N ASP A 76 -3.91 8.93 -3.39
CA ASP A 76 -4.97 9.94 -3.53
C ASP A 76 -4.81 11.09 -2.51
N GLU A 77 -4.44 10.78 -1.27
CA GLU A 77 -4.14 11.77 -0.23
C GLU A 77 -2.93 12.63 -0.61
N PHE A 78 -1.84 12.03 -1.08
CA PHE A 78 -0.67 12.77 -1.53
C PHE A 78 -0.96 13.63 -2.76
N SER A 79 -1.75 13.15 -3.72
CA SER A 79 -2.16 13.92 -4.89
C SER A 79 -2.95 15.17 -4.48
N LYS A 80 -3.90 15.04 -3.55
CA LYS A 80 -4.64 16.18 -3.00
C LYS A 80 -3.70 17.19 -2.34
N GLN A 81 -2.76 16.72 -1.52
CA GLN A 81 -1.79 17.58 -0.85
C GLN A 81 -0.88 18.33 -1.84
N LEU A 82 -0.32 17.64 -2.84
CA LEU A 82 0.52 18.26 -3.86
C LEU A 82 -0.23 19.32 -4.67
N LYS A 83 -1.50 19.06 -5.02
CA LYS A 83 -2.36 20.04 -5.71
C LYS A 83 -2.58 21.30 -4.88
N ILE A 84 -2.76 21.16 -3.56
CA ILE A 84 -2.88 22.31 -2.64
C ILE A 84 -1.56 23.10 -2.58
N GLU A 85 -0.41 22.41 -2.66
CA GLU A 85 0.93 23.02 -2.70
C GLU A 85 1.30 23.59 -4.09
N GLY A 86 0.45 23.42 -5.11
CA GLY A 86 0.75 23.84 -6.49
C GLY A 86 1.84 23.02 -7.17
N ARG A 87 2.05 21.78 -6.74
CA ARG A 87 3.06 20.85 -7.25
C ARG A 87 2.44 19.81 -8.19
N SER A 88 3.24 19.31 -9.15
CA SER A 88 2.86 18.17 -9.99
C SER A 88 2.74 16.89 -9.16
N ASP A 89 1.74 16.06 -9.45
CA ASP A 89 1.54 14.74 -8.84
C ASP A 89 2.14 13.59 -9.67
N GLU A 90 2.88 13.89 -10.75
CA GLU A 90 3.56 12.89 -11.60
C GLU A 90 4.52 11.99 -10.82
N VAL A 91 5.20 12.55 -9.80
CA VAL A 91 6.13 11.79 -8.93
C VAL A 91 5.42 10.64 -8.20
N LEU A 92 4.09 10.70 -8.05
CA LEU A 92 3.34 9.64 -7.38
C LEU A 92 3.32 8.34 -8.19
N LEU A 93 3.59 8.39 -9.49
CA LEU A 93 3.69 7.20 -10.34
C LEU A 93 4.86 6.30 -9.92
N ASP A 94 5.94 6.89 -9.39
CA ASP A 94 7.13 6.15 -8.96
C ASP A 94 6.84 5.26 -7.74
N TYR A 95 5.84 5.61 -6.93
CA TYR A 95 5.42 4.76 -5.80
C TYR A 95 4.80 3.42 -6.22
N ARG A 96 4.51 3.22 -7.52
CA ARG A 96 4.18 1.88 -8.04
C ARG A 96 5.32 0.89 -7.82
N ILE A 97 6.57 1.37 -7.89
CA ILE A 97 7.75 0.55 -7.58
C ILE A 97 7.71 0.12 -6.11
N THR A 98 7.33 1.03 -5.20
CA THR A 98 7.17 0.71 -3.77
C THR A 98 6.11 -0.36 -3.54
N LEU A 99 4.96 -0.29 -4.23
CA LEU A 99 3.92 -1.32 -4.12
C LEU A 99 4.43 -2.68 -4.62
N ILE A 100 5.12 -2.72 -5.77
CA ILE A 100 5.70 -3.95 -6.31
C ILE A 100 6.68 -4.57 -5.30
N ASP A 101 7.52 -3.75 -4.68
CA ASP A 101 8.52 -4.20 -3.72
C ASP A 101 7.89 -4.80 -2.45
N VAL A 102 6.89 -4.13 -1.88
CA VAL A 102 6.12 -4.65 -0.74
C VAL A 102 5.45 -5.99 -1.09
N LEU A 103 4.80 -6.08 -2.25
CA LEU A 103 4.15 -7.33 -2.68
C LEU A 103 5.16 -8.45 -2.93
N ALA A 104 6.33 -8.15 -3.50
CA ALA A 104 7.40 -9.12 -3.70
C ALA A 104 7.90 -9.68 -2.35
N HIS A 105 8.11 -8.82 -1.35
CA HIS A 105 8.49 -9.25 -0.01
C HIS A 105 7.40 -10.14 0.63
N LEU A 106 6.12 -9.82 0.45
CA LEU A 106 5.04 -10.63 0.97
C LEU A 106 5.00 -12.01 0.30
N CYS A 107 5.13 -12.06 -1.02
CA CYS A 107 5.20 -13.30 -1.79
C CYS A 107 6.36 -14.19 -1.32
N GLU A 108 7.52 -13.59 -1.06
CA GLU A 108 8.69 -14.31 -0.56
C GLU A 108 8.45 -14.93 0.82
N ILE A 109 7.77 -14.20 1.73
CA ILE A 109 7.39 -14.75 3.04
C ILE A 109 6.41 -15.92 2.89
N TYR A 110 5.39 -15.81 2.05
CA TYR A 110 4.47 -16.94 1.79
C TYR A 110 5.20 -18.14 1.18
N ARG A 111 6.15 -17.91 0.27
CA ARG A 111 6.95 -18.97 -0.34
C ARG A 111 7.82 -19.71 0.69
N CYS A 112 8.46 -18.98 1.59
CA CYS A 112 9.32 -19.57 2.62
C CYS A 112 8.53 -20.23 3.77
N SER A 113 7.32 -19.76 4.08
CA SER A 113 6.51 -20.29 5.19
C SER A 113 5.87 -21.63 4.89
N ASN A 114 5.77 -21.99 3.61
CA ASN A 114 5.23 -23.27 3.13
C ASN A 114 6.31 -24.34 2.92
N SER A 115 7.58 -24.05 3.25
CA SER A 115 8.72 -24.98 3.21
C SER A 115 9.09 -25.43 4.61
#